data_AF-A0A932FK95-F1
#
_entry.id   AF-A0A932FK95-F1
#
_cell.length_a   1.000
_cell.length_b   1.000
_cell.length_c   1.000
_cell.angle_alpha   90.00
_cell.angle_beta   90.00
_cell.angle_gamma   90.00
#
_symmetry.space_group_name_H-M   'P 1'
#
loop_
_entity.id
_entity.type
_entity.pdbx_description
1 polymer ?
#
loop_
_entity_poly.entity_id
_entity_poly.type
_entity_poly.pdbx_seq_one_letter_code
_entity_poly.pdbx_strand_id
1 'polypeptide(L)'
;MANRPWRPGKLASLAPLGLVIAAPGGALQQARVAWSPCHRLIAREYANENLFERLTANTSYAVLGDEVRALREIADLTNGVRAETGLIAAAFAFPGRPSRFSDGSRGAYYAARALETAIAEVAYHDARVLRGAGACVIEKSVIEATLDGTLVDIRGGRPAPAGVYHDTDYIVGQRLGGLVRELGGDGIAYDSVRHAGGACAAVFRAEVLRDARAVRTIRFAWDGMALHKAP
;
A
#
# COMPACT_ATOMS: atom_id res chain seq x y z
N MET A 1 -34.16 11.91 5.53
CA MET A 1 -33.72 11.02 6.62
C MET A 1 -32.20 11.10 6.67
N ALA A 2 -31.64 11.58 7.77
CA ALA A 2 -30.24 11.96 7.88
C ALA A 2 -29.32 10.74 7.99
N ASN A 3 -28.32 10.69 7.11
CA ASN A 3 -27.27 9.69 7.03
C ASN A 3 -26.34 9.85 8.26
N ARG A 4 -26.52 9.02 9.30
CA ARG A 4 -25.58 9.02 10.44
C ARG A 4 -24.33 8.24 10.04
N PRO A 5 -23.11 8.82 10.17
CA PRO A 5 -21.88 8.07 9.93
C PRO A 5 -21.77 6.93 10.95
N TRP A 6 -21.43 5.75 10.43
CA TRP A 6 -21.15 4.54 11.19
C TRP A 6 -20.00 4.79 12.17
N ARG A 7 -20.14 4.33 13.42
CA ARG A 7 -19.10 4.36 14.45
C ARG A 7 -18.76 2.92 14.83
N PRO A 8 -17.55 2.42 14.60
CA PRO A 8 -17.17 1.13 15.17
C PRO A 8 -17.10 1.26 16.70
N GLY A 9 -17.72 0.30 17.40
CA GLY A 9 -17.57 0.16 18.85
C GLY A 9 -16.12 -0.13 19.23
N LYS A 10 -15.77 0.12 20.51
CA LYS A 10 -14.45 -0.15 21.12
C LYS A 10 -13.79 -1.39 20.50
N LEU A 11 -12.59 -1.19 19.95
CA LEU A 11 -11.70 -2.22 19.41
C LEU A 11 -11.46 -3.33 20.45
N ALA A 12 -12.31 -4.34 20.44
CA ALA A 12 -11.95 -5.65 20.93
C ALA A 12 -11.02 -6.25 19.87
N SER A 13 -9.84 -6.66 20.28
CA SER A 13 -8.90 -7.47 19.51
C SER A 13 -9.58 -8.79 19.11
N LEU A 14 -10.40 -8.77 18.08
CA LEU A 14 -10.84 -9.99 17.42
C LEU A 14 -9.67 -10.42 16.55
N ALA A 15 -9.04 -11.54 16.91
CA ALA A 15 -8.21 -12.30 15.98
C ALA A 15 -8.95 -12.40 14.64
N PRO A 16 -8.26 -12.33 13.49
CA PRO A 16 -8.94 -12.31 12.21
C PRO A 16 -9.80 -13.57 12.11
N LEU A 17 -11.13 -13.38 12.13
CA LEU A 17 -12.08 -14.44 11.83
C LEU A 17 -11.63 -15.02 10.49
N GLY A 18 -11.28 -16.31 10.47
CA GLY A 18 -10.68 -16.97 9.31
C GLY A 18 -11.45 -16.59 8.03
N LEU A 19 -10.80 -15.79 7.20
CA LEU A 19 -11.44 -15.11 6.09
C LEU A 19 -11.59 -16.10 4.94
N VAL A 20 -12.71 -16.83 4.90
CA VAL A 20 -12.99 -17.76 3.82
C VAL A 20 -13.66 -17.00 2.68
N ILE A 21 -12.85 -16.51 1.73
CA ILE A 21 -13.36 -15.97 0.48
C ILE A 21 -13.41 -17.10 -0.55
N ALA A 22 -14.59 -17.46 -1.04
CA ALA A 22 -14.69 -18.43 -2.14
C ALA A 22 -14.15 -17.82 -3.45
N ALA A 23 -13.29 -18.54 -4.15
CA ALA A 23 -12.80 -18.19 -5.48
C ALA A 23 -12.89 -19.40 -6.44
N PRO A 24 -12.89 -19.19 -7.76
CA PRO A 24 -12.75 -20.28 -8.72
C PRO A 24 -11.45 -21.06 -8.42
N GLY A 25 -11.55 -22.37 -8.19
CA GLY A 25 -10.40 -23.23 -7.85
C GLY A 25 -10.11 -23.41 -6.35
N GLY A 26 -10.93 -22.85 -5.46
CA GLY A 26 -10.85 -23.08 -4.01
C GLY A 26 -11.03 -21.81 -3.18
N ALA A 27 -11.14 -21.95 -1.86
CA ALA A 27 -11.16 -20.80 -0.97
C ALA A 27 -9.79 -20.07 -0.99
N LEU A 28 -9.81 -18.75 -0.99
CA LEU A 28 -8.62 -17.94 -0.78
C LEU A 28 -8.05 -18.27 0.60
N GLN A 29 -6.73 -18.39 0.64
CA GLN A 29 -6.01 -18.77 1.84
C GLN A 29 -5.42 -17.54 2.48
N GLN A 30 -5.39 -17.51 3.80
CA GLN A 30 -4.63 -16.52 4.55
C GLN A 30 -3.27 -17.11 4.93
N ALA A 31 -2.25 -16.26 4.94
CA ALA A 31 -0.93 -16.60 5.44
C ALA A 31 -0.38 -15.45 6.27
N ARG A 32 0.38 -15.79 7.31
CA ARG A 32 1.20 -14.80 8.00
C ARG A 32 2.30 -14.33 7.06
N VAL A 33 2.37 -13.02 6.86
CA VAL A 33 3.41 -12.34 6.08
C VAL A 33 4.23 -11.51 7.04
N ALA A 34 5.45 -11.97 7.31
CA ALA A 34 6.43 -11.30 8.16
C ALA A 34 7.65 -10.89 7.32
N TRP A 35 7.69 -9.63 6.87
CA TRP A 35 8.79 -9.05 6.10
C TRP A 35 9.45 -7.94 6.91
N SER A 36 10.74 -8.09 7.18
CA SER A 36 11.55 -7.08 7.87
C SER A 36 12.95 -7.07 7.24
N PRO A 37 13.26 -6.09 6.36
CA PRO A 37 12.37 -5.05 5.87
C PRO A 37 11.41 -5.53 4.76
N CYS A 38 10.27 -4.84 4.62
CA CYS A 38 9.57 -4.66 3.36
C CYS A 38 9.93 -3.29 2.76
N HIS A 39 9.77 -3.15 1.44
CA HIS A 39 10.28 -2.00 0.69
C HIS A 39 9.18 -1.28 -0.06
N ARG A 40 9.19 0.05 0.00
CA ARG A 40 8.37 0.94 -0.81
C ARG A 40 9.21 2.09 -1.35
N LEU A 41 8.90 2.59 -2.54
CA LEU A 41 9.47 3.82 -3.04
C LEU A 41 8.40 4.91 -3.09
N ILE A 42 8.72 6.10 -2.59
CA ILE A 42 7.89 7.30 -2.68
C ILE A 42 8.68 8.44 -3.32
N ALA A 43 8.00 9.46 -3.84
CA ALA A 43 8.69 10.67 -4.34
C ALA A 43 9.53 11.28 -3.21
N ARG A 44 10.77 11.71 -3.53
CA ARG A 44 11.76 12.15 -2.54
C ARG A 44 11.22 13.28 -1.66
N GLU A 45 10.46 14.20 -2.24
CA GLU A 45 9.85 15.34 -1.55
C GLU A 45 8.89 14.93 -0.42
N TYR A 46 8.45 13.67 -0.39
CA TYR A 46 7.58 13.11 0.65
C TYR A 46 8.34 12.36 1.75
N ALA A 47 9.66 12.18 1.63
CA ALA A 47 10.43 11.40 2.60
C ALA A 47 11.06 12.22 3.72
N ASN A 48 11.17 13.54 3.53
CA ASN A 48 11.83 14.43 4.49
C ASN A 48 10.79 15.29 5.23
N GLU A 49 10.85 15.20 6.56
CA GLU A 49 9.90 15.74 7.56
C GLU A 49 8.50 15.13 7.52
N ASN A 50 7.78 15.28 8.64
CA ASN A 50 6.54 14.59 8.98
C ASN A 50 5.51 14.61 7.85
N LEU A 51 5.58 13.61 6.95
CA LEU A 51 4.82 13.54 5.71
C LEU A 51 3.33 13.70 5.98
N PHE A 52 2.88 13.11 7.09
CA PHE A 52 1.50 13.18 7.49
C PHE A 52 1.08 14.56 7.95
N GLU A 53 1.86 15.27 8.77
CA GLU A 53 1.56 16.67 9.10
C GLU A 53 1.55 17.54 7.84
N ARG A 54 2.53 17.39 6.95
CA ARG A 54 2.59 18.17 5.70
C ARG A 54 1.38 17.96 4.80
N LEU A 55 0.93 16.71 4.64
CA LEU A 55 -0.23 16.41 3.81
C LEU A 55 -1.55 16.75 4.52
N THR A 56 -1.63 16.62 5.85
CA THR A 56 -2.85 16.93 6.62
C THR A 56 -3.01 18.40 6.98
N ALA A 57 -1.95 19.21 7.03
CA ALA A 57 -2.04 20.65 7.23
C ALA A 57 -2.94 21.34 6.18
N ASN A 58 -3.00 20.76 4.98
CA ASN A 58 -3.82 21.25 3.86
C ASN A 58 -5.11 20.43 3.65
N THR A 59 -5.43 19.50 4.55
CA THR A 59 -6.53 18.55 4.37
C THR A 59 -7.43 18.52 5.60
N SER A 60 -8.74 18.72 5.39
CA SER A 60 -9.70 18.62 6.49
C SER A 60 -9.74 17.21 7.10
N TYR A 61 -9.82 17.14 8.42
CA TYR A 61 -9.96 15.88 9.18
C TYR A 61 -11.20 15.06 8.79
N ALA A 62 -12.19 15.66 8.14
CA ALA A 62 -13.36 14.93 7.62
C ALA A 62 -13.02 14.04 6.41
N VAL A 63 -11.89 14.29 5.75
CA VAL A 63 -11.43 13.58 4.54
C VAL A 63 -10.50 12.42 4.89
N LEU A 64 -9.96 12.39 6.11
CA LEU A 64 -9.06 11.33 6.57
C LEU A 64 -9.87 10.07 6.92
N GLY A 65 -9.41 8.92 6.44
CA GLY A 65 -9.98 7.61 6.77
C GLY A 65 -9.82 7.24 8.25
N ASP A 66 -10.64 6.30 8.71
CA ASP A 66 -10.67 5.88 10.12
C ASP A 66 -9.33 5.29 10.61
N GLU A 67 -8.66 4.50 9.76
CA GLU A 67 -7.33 3.92 10.00
C GLU A 67 -6.30 5.02 10.32
N VAL A 68 -6.37 6.12 9.58
CA VAL A 68 -5.48 7.28 9.72
C VAL A 68 -5.76 8.03 11.02
N ARG A 69 -7.05 8.19 11.35
CA ARG A 69 -7.48 8.85 12.58
C ARG A 69 -6.98 8.05 13.80
N ALA A 70 -7.11 6.73 13.77
CA ALA A 70 -6.64 5.85 14.84
C ALA A 70 -5.11 5.90 15.01
N LEU A 71 -4.35 5.85 13.90
CA LEU A 71 -2.89 6.01 13.95
C LEU A 71 -2.47 7.36 14.55
N ARG A 72 -3.16 8.44 14.20
CA ARG A 72 -2.89 9.76 14.75
C ARG A 72 -3.22 9.84 16.23
N GLU A 73 -4.35 9.29 16.66
CA GLU A 73 -4.73 9.24 18.07
C GLU A 73 -3.69 8.46 18.89
N ILE A 74 -3.21 7.32 18.39
CA ILE A 74 -2.10 6.56 19.00
C ILE A 74 -0.83 7.42 19.05
N ALA A 75 -0.51 8.11 17.96
CA ALA A 75 0.68 8.94 17.90
C ALA A 75 0.63 10.14 18.87
N ASP A 76 -0.50 10.83 18.95
CA ASP A 76 -0.77 11.93 19.89
C ASP A 76 -0.65 11.44 21.34
N LEU A 77 -1.15 10.23 21.65
CA LEU A 77 -0.97 9.59 22.96
C LEU A 77 0.50 9.23 23.26
N THR A 78 1.32 9.01 22.24
CA THR A 78 2.76 8.71 22.36
C THR A 78 3.68 9.91 22.19
N ASN A 79 3.14 11.14 22.34
CA ASN A 79 3.88 12.40 22.27
C ASN A 79 4.29 12.84 20.85
N GLY A 80 3.40 12.63 19.86
CA GLY A 80 3.45 13.26 18.54
C GLY A 80 3.45 12.26 17.37
N VAL A 81 3.10 12.74 16.18
CA VAL A 81 3.23 11.96 14.94
C VAL A 81 4.70 11.80 14.61
N ARG A 82 5.29 10.68 15.00
CA ARG A 82 6.67 10.34 14.62
C ARG A 82 6.75 10.21 13.09
N ALA A 83 7.91 10.53 12.51
CA ALA A 83 8.10 10.48 11.06
C ALA A 83 7.75 9.10 10.47
N GLU A 84 7.97 8.01 11.22
CA GLU A 84 7.57 6.67 10.78
C GLU A 84 6.05 6.50 10.64
N THR A 85 5.27 7.05 11.56
CA THR A 85 3.79 7.02 11.50
C THR A 85 3.34 7.76 10.26
N GLY A 86 4.00 8.87 9.91
CA GLY A 86 3.65 9.64 8.74
C GLY A 86 3.89 8.91 7.41
N LEU A 87 4.99 8.15 7.32
CA LEU A 87 5.33 7.35 6.14
C LEU A 87 4.34 6.18 5.91
N ILE A 88 3.72 5.66 6.98
CA ILE A 88 2.66 4.65 6.90
C ILE A 88 1.31 5.32 6.62
N ALA A 89 0.90 6.26 7.47
CA ALA A 89 -0.42 6.89 7.46
C ALA A 89 -0.76 7.57 6.13
N ALA A 90 0.23 8.20 5.49
CA ALA A 90 0.02 8.88 4.22
C ALA A 90 -0.55 7.96 3.12
N ALA A 91 -0.22 6.66 3.15
CA ALA A 91 -0.71 5.67 2.20
C ALA A 91 -2.24 5.47 2.27
N PHE A 92 -2.80 5.66 3.47
CA PHE A 92 -4.21 5.45 3.77
C PHE A 92 -4.99 6.77 3.71
N ALA A 93 -4.35 7.87 4.10
CA ALA A 93 -4.93 9.21 4.15
C ALA A 93 -5.10 9.85 2.77
N PHE A 94 -4.20 9.56 1.84
CA PHE A 94 -4.16 10.15 0.52
C PHE A 94 -4.25 9.06 -0.53
N PRO A 95 -5.45 8.46 -0.72
CA PRO A 95 -5.64 7.53 -1.81
C PRO A 95 -5.26 8.20 -3.13
N GLY A 96 -4.32 7.58 -3.83
CA GLY A 96 -3.93 8.02 -5.16
C GLY A 96 -4.95 7.62 -6.21
N ARG A 97 -4.49 7.52 -7.46
CA ARG A 97 -5.29 6.95 -8.55
C ARG A 97 -5.70 5.50 -8.24
N PRO A 98 -6.78 5.00 -8.87
CA PRO A 98 -7.11 3.59 -8.81
C PRO A 98 -5.89 2.71 -9.09
N SER A 99 -5.73 1.68 -8.27
CA SER A 99 -4.60 0.75 -8.26
C SER A 99 -5.11 -0.69 -8.33
N ARG A 100 -4.21 -1.68 -8.31
CA ARG A 100 -4.57 -3.09 -8.50
C ARG A 100 -5.62 -3.58 -7.50
N PHE A 101 -5.51 -3.19 -6.23
CA PHE A 101 -6.39 -3.65 -5.15
C PHE A 101 -7.14 -2.51 -4.44
N SER A 102 -7.21 -1.33 -5.04
CA SER A 102 -8.03 -0.23 -4.55
C SER A 102 -8.58 0.57 -5.72
N ASP A 103 -9.87 0.86 -5.68
CA ASP A 103 -10.57 1.70 -6.66
C ASP A 103 -10.31 3.20 -6.46
N GLY A 104 -9.48 3.58 -5.48
CA GLY A 104 -9.18 4.97 -5.14
C GLY A 104 -10.11 5.56 -4.09
N SER A 105 -11.15 4.85 -3.65
CA SER A 105 -12.00 5.31 -2.54
C SER A 105 -11.30 5.21 -1.17
N ARG A 106 -10.37 4.26 -1.04
CA ARG A 106 -9.59 3.99 0.19
C ARG A 106 -8.12 3.79 -0.12
N GLY A 107 -7.24 4.39 0.67
CA GLY A 107 -5.79 4.28 0.48
C GLY A 107 -5.25 2.91 0.89
N ALA A 108 -4.20 2.42 0.23
CA ALA A 108 -3.54 1.15 0.54
C ALA A 108 -2.03 1.33 0.57
N TYR A 109 -1.35 0.67 1.51
CA TYR A 109 0.11 0.66 1.57
C TYR A 109 0.65 -0.48 0.72
N TYR A 110 1.28 -0.13 -0.40
CA TYR A 110 1.94 -1.09 -1.27
C TYR A 110 3.40 -1.27 -0.87
N ALA A 111 3.82 -2.51 -0.66
CA ALA A 111 5.18 -2.89 -0.33
C ALA A 111 5.63 -4.09 -1.16
N ALA A 112 6.93 -4.21 -1.40
CA ALA A 112 7.52 -5.42 -1.94
C ALA A 112 8.46 -6.08 -0.94
N ARG A 113 8.61 -7.40 -1.04
CA ARG A 113 9.53 -8.16 -0.18
C ARG A 113 10.99 -7.78 -0.44
N ALA A 114 11.37 -7.67 -1.71
CA ALA A 114 12.72 -7.30 -2.14
C ALA A 114 12.73 -5.88 -2.72
N LEU A 115 13.86 -5.18 -2.57
CA LEU A 115 14.03 -3.83 -3.10
C LEU A 115 13.92 -3.80 -4.63
N GLU A 116 14.48 -4.79 -5.30
CA GLU A 116 14.50 -4.94 -6.75
C GLU A 116 13.08 -5.03 -7.31
N THR A 117 12.20 -5.75 -6.61
CA THR A 117 10.76 -5.80 -6.92
C THR A 117 10.12 -4.42 -6.79
N ALA A 118 10.40 -3.69 -5.70
CA ALA A 118 9.84 -2.35 -5.49
C ALA A 118 10.31 -1.36 -6.57
N ILE A 119 11.59 -1.45 -6.98
CA ILE A 119 12.16 -0.66 -8.06
C ILE A 119 11.45 -0.98 -9.38
N ALA A 120 11.25 -2.26 -9.72
CA ALA A 120 10.58 -2.67 -10.96
C ALA A 120 9.12 -2.19 -11.02
N GLU A 121 8.37 -2.30 -9.92
CA GLU A 121 6.99 -1.82 -9.84
C GLU A 121 6.92 -0.29 -10.04
N VAL A 122 7.76 0.47 -9.34
CA VAL A 122 7.80 1.93 -9.45
C VAL A 122 8.26 2.37 -10.83
N ALA A 123 9.27 1.71 -11.41
CA ALA A 123 9.73 2.01 -12.76
C ALA A 123 8.60 1.87 -13.79
N TYR A 124 7.83 0.79 -13.73
CA TYR A 124 6.67 0.57 -14.59
C TYR A 124 5.58 1.64 -14.40
N HIS A 125 5.22 1.94 -13.16
CA HIS A 125 4.16 2.89 -12.86
C HIS A 125 4.53 4.35 -13.20
N ASP A 126 5.74 4.78 -12.88
CA ASP A 126 6.22 6.13 -13.20
C ASP A 126 6.42 6.30 -14.71
N ALA A 127 6.94 5.30 -15.42
CA ALA A 127 7.03 5.34 -16.89
C ALA A 127 5.66 5.60 -17.53
N ARG A 128 4.59 5.00 -17.01
CA ARG A 128 3.21 5.25 -17.49
C ARG A 128 2.74 6.68 -17.25
N VAL A 129 3.16 7.30 -16.15
CA VAL A 129 2.83 8.69 -15.79
C VAL A 129 3.63 9.67 -16.63
N LEU A 130 4.90 9.34 -16.92
CA LEU A 130 5.83 10.15 -17.70
C LEU A 130 5.63 10.02 -19.21
N ARG A 131 4.73 9.16 -19.69
CA ARG A 131 4.42 9.07 -21.13
C ARG A 131 4.00 10.44 -21.67
N GLY A 132 4.69 10.87 -22.72
CA GLY A 132 4.51 12.19 -23.34
C GLY A 132 5.31 13.32 -22.69
N ALA A 133 6.00 13.06 -21.57
CA ALA A 133 6.97 13.99 -21.01
C ALA A 133 8.33 13.85 -21.73
N GLY A 134 9.06 14.97 -21.85
CA GLY A 134 10.45 14.97 -22.30
C GLY A 134 11.39 14.32 -21.28
N ALA A 135 12.65 14.10 -21.69
CA ALA A 135 13.66 13.46 -20.85
C ALA A 135 13.83 14.19 -19.52
N CYS A 136 13.82 13.45 -18.42
CA CYS A 136 13.90 14.01 -17.07
C CYS A 136 14.53 13.03 -16.08
N VAL A 137 14.90 13.54 -14.91
CA VAL A 137 15.34 12.71 -13.79
C VAL A 137 14.37 12.87 -12.64
N ILE A 138 13.90 11.75 -12.11
CA ILE A 138 13.07 11.71 -10.91
C ILE A 138 13.84 11.05 -9.77
N GLU A 139 13.52 11.44 -8.55
CA GLU A 139 14.14 10.88 -7.35
C GLU A 139 13.08 10.22 -6.48
N LYS A 140 13.40 9.02 -5.99
CA LYS A 140 12.53 8.25 -5.11
C LYS A 140 13.27 7.88 -3.85
N SER A 141 12.65 8.11 -2.70
CA SER A 141 13.17 7.62 -1.43
C SER A 141 12.68 6.20 -1.18
N VAL A 142 13.62 5.35 -0.81
CA VAL A 142 13.35 3.98 -0.35
C VAL A 142 12.91 4.07 1.09
N ILE A 143 11.71 3.56 1.35
CA ILE A 143 11.16 3.35 2.67
C ILE A 143 11.31 1.87 3.00
N GLU A 144 11.98 1.59 4.11
CA GLU A 144 11.97 0.27 4.74
C GLU A 144 10.99 0.29 5.90
N ALA A 145 10.18 -0.75 6.04
CA ALA A 145 9.27 -0.94 7.18
C ALA A 145 9.24 -2.42 7.57
N THR A 146 8.68 -2.74 8.73
CA THR A 146 8.31 -4.11 9.08
C THR A 146 6.84 -4.32 8.75
N LEU A 147 6.53 -5.36 7.96
CA LEU A 147 5.18 -5.88 7.76
C LEU A 147 5.05 -7.19 8.54
N ASP A 148 4.09 -7.29 9.45
CA ASP A 148 3.73 -8.52 10.16
C ASP A 148 2.21 -8.61 10.30
N GLY A 149 1.58 -9.34 9.38
CA GLY A 149 0.12 -9.43 9.30
C GLY A 149 -0.37 -10.74 8.70
N THR A 150 -1.67 -10.99 8.79
CA THR A 150 -2.35 -12.15 8.18
C THR A 150 -3.05 -11.71 6.91
N LEU A 151 -2.39 -11.90 5.78
CA LEU A 151 -2.86 -11.42 4.47
C LEU A 151 -3.49 -12.56 3.69
N VAL A 152 -4.46 -12.24 2.83
CA VAL A 152 -4.92 -13.14 1.78
C VAL A 152 -3.77 -13.40 0.81
N ASP A 153 -3.34 -14.65 0.70
CA ASP A 153 -2.16 -15.05 -0.07
C ASP A 153 -2.56 -15.68 -1.40
N ILE A 154 -2.31 -14.96 -2.48
CA ILE A 154 -2.56 -15.39 -3.87
C ILE A 154 -1.26 -15.62 -4.64
N ARG A 155 -0.12 -15.76 -3.95
CA ARG A 155 1.20 -16.02 -4.54
C ARG A 155 1.36 -17.46 -4.99
N GLY A 156 2.28 -17.71 -5.90
CA GLY A 156 2.77 -19.05 -6.25
C GLY A 156 1.69 -19.98 -6.79
N GLY A 157 0.70 -19.43 -7.50
CA GLY A 157 -0.40 -20.22 -8.07
C GLY A 157 -1.47 -20.66 -7.07
N ARG A 158 -1.49 -20.10 -5.85
CA ARG A 158 -2.61 -20.26 -4.92
C ARG A 158 -3.93 -19.81 -5.57
N PRO A 159 -5.08 -20.34 -5.12
CA PRO A 159 -6.39 -19.93 -5.65
C PRO A 159 -6.55 -18.42 -5.62
N ALA A 160 -7.01 -17.85 -6.72
CA ALA A 160 -7.26 -16.42 -6.87
C ALA A 160 -8.34 -16.19 -7.93
N PRO A 161 -9.09 -15.07 -7.87
CA PRO A 161 -10.06 -14.75 -8.91
C PRO A 161 -9.39 -14.64 -10.29
N ALA A 162 -10.00 -15.26 -11.31
CA ALA A 162 -9.51 -15.16 -12.68
C ALA A 162 -9.43 -13.68 -13.12
N GLY A 163 -8.29 -13.26 -13.67
CA GLY A 163 -8.04 -11.88 -14.08
C GLY A 163 -7.48 -10.96 -12.99
N VAL A 164 -7.26 -11.42 -11.75
CA VAL A 164 -6.65 -10.59 -10.69
C VAL A 164 -5.24 -10.06 -11.05
N TYR A 165 -4.52 -10.82 -11.88
CA TYR A 165 -3.18 -10.48 -12.39
C TYR A 165 -3.20 -9.74 -13.73
N HIS A 166 -4.36 -9.31 -14.22
CA HIS A 166 -4.43 -8.56 -15.47
C HIS A 166 -3.54 -7.29 -15.42
N ASP A 167 -2.89 -6.96 -16.54
CA ASP A 167 -1.80 -5.99 -16.57
C ASP A 167 -2.21 -4.53 -16.37
N THR A 168 -3.42 -4.19 -16.82
CA THR A 168 -3.93 -2.81 -16.88
C THR A 168 -5.36 -2.64 -16.39
N ASP A 169 -6.24 -3.59 -16.67
CA ASP A 169 -7.57 -3.72 -16.03
C ASP A 169 -7.42 -4.26 -14.60
N TYR A 170 -7.88 -3.47 -13.62
CA TYR A 170 -7.80 -3.79 -12.21
C TYR A 170 -9.16 -4.08 -11.58
N ILE A 171 -10.26 -4.17 -12.34
CA ILE A 171 -11.61 -4.36 -11.79
C ILE A 171 -11.69 -5.59 -10.87
N VAL A 172 -11.11 -6.71 -11.28
CA VAL A 172 -11.11 -7.95 -10.48
C VAL A 172 -10.31 -7.79 -9.18
N GLY A 173 -9.11 -7.19 -9.27
CA GLY A 173 -8.29 -6.94 -8.10
C GLY A 173 -8.91 -5.93 -7.14
N GLN A 174 -9.57 -4.89 -7.66
CA GLN A 174 -10.26 -3.88 -6.86
C GLN A 174 -11.45 -4.49 -6.11
N ARG A 175 -12.23 -5.36 -6.76
CA ARG A 175 -13.30 -6.13 -6.10
C ARG A 175 -12.75 -7.00 -4.98
N LEU A 176 -11.65 -7.71 -5.23
CA LEU A 176 -10.99 -8.51 -4.21
C LEU A 176 -10.51 -7.65 -3.02
N GLY A 177 -9.86 -6.51 -3.30
CA GLY A 177 -9.42 -5.57 -2.27
C GLY A 177 -10.59 -5.01 -1.45
N GLY A 178 -11.70 -4.67 -2.10
CA GLY A 178 -12.94 -4.25 -1.45
C GLY A 178 -13.47 -5.32 -0.48
N LEU A 179 -13.57 -6.57 -0.96
CA LEU A 179 -14.05 -7.69 -0.16
C LEU A 179 -13.16 -7.99 1.06
N VAL A 180 -11.83 -8.00 0.87
CA VAL A 180 -10.90 -8.23 1.99
C VAL A 180 -11.05 -7.14 3.05
N ARG A 181 -11.28 -5.89 2.65
CA ARG A 181 -11.54 -4.79 3.59
C ARG A 181 -12.88 -4.91 4.30
N GLU A 182 -13.94 -5.24 3.57
CA GLU A 182 -15.28 -5.44 4.14
C GLU A 182 -15.29 -6.53 5.22
N LEU A 183 -14.47 -7.55 5.04
CA LEU A 183 -14.31 -8.65 5.99
C LEU A 183 -13.23 -8.38 7.06
N GLY A 184 -12.60 -7.20 7.07
CA GLY A 184 -11.63 -6.79 8.10
C GLY A 184 -10.23 -7.40 7.97
N GLY A 185 -9.85 -7.90 6.78
CA GLY A 185 -8.53 -8.48 6.53
C GLY A 185 -7.39 -7.46 6.45
N ASP A 186 -6.18 -7.89 6.82
CA ASP A 186 -5.00 -7.02 6.86
C ASP A 186 -4.52 -6.54 5.48
N GLY A 187 -4.77 -7.33 4.43
CA GLY A 187 -4.28 -7.06 3.09
C GLY A 187 -4.22 -8.28 2.20
N ILE A 188 -3.53 -8.13 1.07
CA ILE A 188 -3.33 -9.17 0.05
C ILE A 188 -1.85 -9.30 -0.26
N ALA A 189 -1.31 -10.51 -0.19
CA ALA A 189 0.02 -10.86 -0.68
C ALA A 189 -0.09 -11.49 -2.08
N TYR A 190 0.67 -10.99 -3.04
CA TYR A 190 0.54 -11.33 -4.45
C TYR A 190 1.89 -11.34 -5.16
N ASP A 191 1.98 -12.06 -6.28
CA ASP A 191 3.19 -12.09 -7.11
C ASP A 191 3.33 -10.78 -7.89
N SER A 192 4.55 -10.27 -8.01
CA SER A 192 4.82 -9.13 -8.89
C SER A 192 4.63 -9.55 -10.35
N VAL A 193 3.90 -8.73 -11.10
CA VAL A 193 3.77 -8.88 -12.56
C VAL A 193 4.92 -8.17 -13.29
N ARG A 194 5.84 -7.53 -12.56
CA ARG A 194 6.94 -6.70 -13.09
C ARG A 194 8.32 -7.28 -12.77
N HIS A 195 8.42 -8.13 -11.75
CA HIS A 195 9.64 -8.83 -11.39
C HIS A 195 9.32 -10.31 -11.14
N ALA A 196 9.81 -11.19 -12.02
CA ALA A 196 9.59 -12.63 -11.92
C ALA A 196 10.14 -13.17 -10.59
N GLY A 197 9.31 -13.93 -9.86
CA GLY A 197 9.64 -14.41 -8.50
C GLY A 197 9.57 -13.33 -7.40
N GLY A 198 9.27 -12.08 -7.76
CA GLY A 198 9.01 -11.00 -6.82
C GLY A 198 7.68 -11.16 -6.10
N ALA A 199 7.64 -10.82 -4.81
CA ALA A 199 6.42 -10.80 -4.02
C ALA A 199 6.11 -9.37 -3.55
N CYS A 200 4.83 -9.02 -3.61
CA CYS A 200 4.27 -7.75 -3.22
C CYS A 200 3.12 -7.92 -2.22
N ALA A 201 2.83 -6.86 -1.47
CA ALA A 201 1.72 -6.79 -0.55
C ALA A 201 0.95 -5.49 -0.78
N ALA A 202 -0.38 -5.58 -0.78
CA ALA A 202 -1.29 -4.46 -0.65
C ALA A 202 -1.88 -4.52 0.75
N VAL A 203 -1.41 -3.64 1.63
CA VAL A 203 -1.80 -3.61 3.04
C VAL A 203 -2.94 -2.62 3.22
N PHE A 204 -3.97 -3.07 3.90
CA PHE A 204 -5.21 -2.33 4.14
C PHE A 204 -5.34 -1.85 5.58
N ARG A 205 -4.61 -2.45 6.51
CA ARG A 205 -4.58 -2.05 7.92
C ARG A 205 -3.18 -1.57 8.31
N ALA A 206 -3.09 -0.39 8.90
CA ALA A 206 -1.80 0.18 9.24
C ALA A 206 -1.14 -0.51 10.45
N GLU A 207 -1.93 -1.19 11.29
CA GLU A 207 -1.50 -1.85 12.53
C GLU A 207 -0.52 -3.00 12.28
N VAL A 208 -0.50 -3.56 11.07
CA VAL A 208 0.46 -4.60 10.68
C VAL A 208 1.77 -4.03 10.11
N LEU A 209 1.92 -2.71 10.10
CA LEU A 209 3.12 -2.00 9.67
C LEU A 209 3.76 -1.26 10.85
N ARG A 210 5.09 -1.32 10.94
CA ARG A 210 5.87 -0.57 11.95
C ARG A 210 7.27 -0.23 11.45
N ASP A 211 7.97 0.60 12.21
CA ASP A 211 9.39 0.93 12.01
C ASP A 211 9.71 1.49 10.60
N ALA A 212 8.76 2.22 10.01
CA ALA A 212 8.93 2.79 8.68
C ALA A 212 9.97 3.92 8.68
N ARG A 213 10.98 3.83 7.82
CA ARG A 213 12.05 4.82 7.74
C ARG A 213 12.54 5.00 6.31
N ALA A 214 12.85 6.24 5.93
CA ALA A 214 13.56 6.52 4.69
C ALA A 214 15.04 6.15 4.87
N VAL A 215 15.58 5.29 3.99
CA VAL A 215 16.94 4.73 4.16
C VAL A 215 17.93 5.17 3.08
N ARG A 216 17.46 5.50 1.87
CA ARG A 216 18.28 6.02 0.76
C ARG A 216 17.39 6.62 -0.31
N THR A 217 18.00 7.40 -1.21
CA THR A 217 17.35 7.91 -2.42
C THR A 217 17.90 7.18 -3.63
N ILE A 218 17.01 6.85 -4.58
CA ILE A 218 17.34 6.28 -5.89
C ILE A 218 16.93 7.29 -6.95
N ARG A 219 17.82 7.54 -7.90
CA ARG A 219 17.53 8.37 -9.08
C ARG A 219 17.09 7.48 -10.22
N PHE A 220 16.11 7.95 -10.98
CA PHE A 220 15.68 7.33 -12.23
C PHE A 220 15.77 8.34 -13.37
N ALA A 221 16.31 7.91 -14.49
CA ALA A 221 16.37 8.68 -15.72
C ALA A 221 15.29 8.21 -16.69
N TRP A 222 14.42 9.13 -17.10
CA TRP A 222 13.44 8.94 -18.15
C TRP A 222 14.01 9.47 -19.47
N ASP A 223 14.05 8.64 -20.50
CA ASP A 223 14.58 9.00 -21.82
C ASP A 223 13.49 9.41 -22.83
N GLY A 224 12.22 9.46 -22.41
CA GLY A 224 11.06 9.67 -23.29
C GLY A 224 10.31 8.39 -23.63
N MET A 225 10.90 7.21 -23.39
CA MET A 225 10.35 5.90 -23.71
C MET A 225 10.36 4.93 -22.51
N ALA A 226 11.45 4.92 -21.76
CA ALA A 226 11.69 4.02 -20.64
C ALA A 226 12.32 4.76 -19.46
N LEU A 227 12.06 4.21 -18.26
CA LEU A 227 12.58 4.70 -17.00
C LEU A 227 13.69 3.75 -16.52
N HIS A 228 14.91 4.26 -16.43
CA HIS A 228 16.10 3.50 -16.04
C HIS A 228 16.59 3.94 -14.68
N LYS A 229 17.14 3.02 -13.88
CA LYS A 229 17.86 3.42 -12.67
C LYS A 229 19.11 4.20 -13.08
N ALA A 230 19.20 5.45 -12.64
CA ALA A 230 20.37 6.28 -12.86
C ALA A 230 21.46 5.95 -11.81
N PRO A 231 22.75 6.15 -12.14
CA PRO A 231 23.85 6.01 -11.19
C PRO A 231 23.68 6.93 -9.97
#